data_AF-A0A353EX83-F1
#
_entry.id   AF-A0A353EX83-F1
#
_cell.length_a   1.000
_cell.length_b   1.000
_cell.length_c   1.000
_cell.angle_alpha   90.00
_cell.angle_beta   90.00
_cell.angle_gamma   90.00
#
_symmetry.space_group_name_H-M   'P 1'
#
loop_
_entity.id
_entity.type
_entity.pdbx_description
1 polymer ?
#
loop_
_entity_poly.entity_id
_entity_poly.type
_entity_poly.pdbx_seq_one_letter_code
_entity_poly.pdbx_strand_id
1 'polypeptide(L)'
;MKKTVLRGGCILLLIAMLFLSACKKSEKPPVDTVVSAEPILPDQLKGYSLVRPQMTSEDVISGASDLYEAMLALLGGTPEFGTDFLEAGKEADSSKKEILVGHTNRPETAQVLETLKAGEFAVAAVGNKLVITGFTEAFTPSAIQWFLANYLTGTAAEIPGDLHHVGTAEAVTLVEAGKPLYRLIRAQYATDGAMDGMYRIAETLEGLGSETLEVKTDSAAHDSEALEILVGQTSYDEFNNLKESCAPDTYGVYYVGQKIILFGWTDEDVTLAVDAFVGSLKYATYTDADGKVSVSYPRENVVASNNAGYYEDLPVSAAGRYRQLVRAGALRL
;
A
#
# COMPACT_ATOMS: atom_id res chain seq x y z
N MET A 1 -5.59 -76.23 -36.59
CA MET A 1 -6.93 -76.08 -37.18
C MET A 1 -7.20 -74.60 -37.36
N LYS A 2 -7.42 -74.18 -38.62
CA LYS A 2 -8.15 -73.00 -39.14
C LYS A 2 -7.84 -71.62 -38.51
N LYS A 3 -7.39 -70.57 -39.22
CA LYS A 3 -7.45 -70.18 -40.65
C LYS A 3 -6.58 -68.90 -40.80
N THR A 4 -5.55 -68.88 -41.68
CA THR A 4 -5.47 -68.22 -43.04
C THR A 4 -5.59 -66.69 -43.03
N VAL A 5 -4.92 -65.82 -43.83
CA VAL A 5 -4.02 -65.81 -45.03
C VAL A 5 -3.76 -64.29 -45.27
N LEU A 6 -2.52 -63.77 -45.36
CA LEU A 6 -1.64 -63.56 -46.53
C LEU A 6 -2.01 -62.44 -47.54
N ARG A 7 -0.99 -61.64 -47.92
CA ARG A 7 -0.78 -60.74 -49.10
C ARG A 7 -1.47 -59.37 -49.07
N GLY A 8 -0.85 -58.24 -49.46
CA GLY A 8 0.39 -57.98 -50.19
C GLY A 8 0.12 -57.22 -51.51
N GLY A 9 0.52 -55.95 -51.59
CA GLY A 9 1.10 -55.33 -52.81
C GLY A 9 0.21 -54.61 -53.85
N CYS A 10 0.45 -53.28 -53.96
CA CYS A 10 0.68 -52.47 -55.17
C CYS A 10 -0.44 -52.04 -56.16
N ILE A 11 -0.16 -50.86 -56.77
CA ILE A 11 -0.63 -50.27 -58.04
C ILE A 11 -1.86 -49.33 -57.90
N LEU A 12 -1.71 -48.00 -57.80
CA LEU A 12 -1.26 -46.98 -58.78
C LEU A 12 -2.31 -46.64 -59.87
N LEU A 13 -2.78 -45.37 -59.84
CA LEU A 13 -3.17 -44.53 -60.97
C LEU A 13 -4.45 -44.86 -61.78
N LEU A 14 -5.56 -44.17 -61.46
CA LEU A 14 -6.47 -43.48 -62.40
C LEU A 14 -7.73 -43.01 -61.65
N ILE A 15 -7.84 -41.70 -61.41
CA ILE A 15 -9.04 -40.84 -61.55
C ILE A 15 -8.56 -39.44 -61.18
N ALA A 16 -7.99 -38.77 -62.19
CA ALA A 16 -7.92 -37.32 -62.24
C ALA A 16 -9.16 -36.82 -62.99
N MET A 17 -9.61 -35.62 -62.60
CA MET A 17 -10.71 -34.82 -63.18
C MET A 17 -12.13 -35.22 -62.78
N LEU A 18 -12.60 -34.59 -61.70
CA LEU A 18 -13.65 -33.55 -61.71
C LEU A 18 -14.24 -33.49 -60.29
N PHE A 19 -13.90 -32.45 -59.51
CA PHE A 19 -14.89 -31.64 -58.80
C PHE A 19 -14.22 -30.33 -58.38
N LEU A 20 -14.71 -29.27 -59.01
CA LEU A 20 -14.40 -27.88 -58.80
C LEU A 20 -14.95 -27.38 -57.46
N SER A 21 -14.25 -26.38 -56.90
CA SER A 21 -14.78 -25.24 -56.16
C SER A 21 -15.53 -25.47 -54.84
N ALA A 22 -14.81 -25.26 -53.73
CA ALA A 22 -15.34 -24.55 -52.57
C ALA A 22 -14.18 -23.94 -51.75
N CYS A 23 -13.56 -22.87 -52.26
CA CYS A 23 -12.82 -21.94 -51.40
C CYS A 23 -13.84 -21.25 -50.47
N LYS A 24 -14.08 -21.81 -49.28
CA LYS A 24 -14.67 -21.01 -48.20
C LYS A 24 -13.63 -19.97 -47.79
N LYS A 25 -13.91 -18.74 -48.20
CA LYS A 25 -13.27 -17.52 -47.71
C LYS A 25 -13.40 -17.55 -46.18
N SER A 26 -12.30 -17.79 -45.46
CA SER A 26 -12.29 -17.55 -44.02
C SER A 26 -12.44 -16.06 -43.82
N GLU A 27 -13.62 -15.63 -43.42
CA GLU A 27 -13.77 -14.31 -42.82
C GLU A 27 -12.86 -14.29 -41.60
N LYS A 28 -11.88 -13.38 -41.60
CA LYS A 28 -11.23 -12.97 -40.37
C LYS A 28 -12.36 -12.57 -39.40
N PRO A 29 -12.30 -12.97 -38.12
CA PRO A 29 -13.17 -12.33 -37.13
C PRO A 29 -12.99 -10.81 -37.25
N PRO A 30 -14.03 -10.02 -36.99
CA PRO A 30 -13.89 -8.57 -36.99
C PRO A 30 -12.68 -8.24 -36.11
N VAL A 31 -11.77 -7.43 -36.63
CA VAL A 31 -10.85 -6.72 -35.75
C VAL A 31 -11.78 -5.87 -34.91
N ASP A 32 -11.98 -6.26 -33.65
CA ASP A 32 -12.64 -5.43 -32.68
C ASP A 32 -11.92 -4.09 -32.73
N THR A 33 -12.59 -3.11 -33.34
CA THR A 33 -12.21 -1.71 -33.24
C THR A 33 -12.17 -1.46 -31.75
N VAL A 34 -10.97 -1.35 -31.17
CA VAL A 34 -10.78 -0.92 -29.80
C VAL A 34 -11.39 0.47 -29.75
N VAL A 35 -12.64 0.56 -29.30
CA VAL A 35 -13.28 1.84 -29.03
C VAL A 35 -12.53 2.36 -27.82
N SER A 36 -11.57 3.25 -28.08
CA SER A 36 -10.86 3.98 -27.02
C SER A 36 -11.92 4.66 -26.17
N ALA A 37 -11.93 4.35 -24.88
CA ALA A 37 -12.88 4.94 -23.94
C ALA A 37 -12.58 6.43 -23.81
N GLU A 38 -13.63 7.25 -23.82
CA GLU A 38 -13.48 8.71 -23.71
C GLU A 38 -12.79 9.09 -22.39
N PRO A 39 -11.80 10.00 -22.42
CA PRO A 39 -11.14 10.44 -21.20
C PRO A 39 -12.13 11.16 -20.28
N ILE A 40 -11.92 11.00 -18.98
CA ILE A 40 -12.64 11.70 -17.92
C ILE A 40 -11.94 13.05 -17.70
N LEU A 41 -12.64 14.12 -18.06
CA LEU A 41 -12.18 15.48 -17.83
C LEU A 41 -12.29 15.84 -16.34
N PRO A 42 -11.44 16.72 -15.81
CA PRO A 42 -11.45 17.10 -14.38
C PRO A 42 -12.82 17.53 -13.84
N ASP A 43 -13.61 18.27 -14.60
CA ASP A 43 -14.95 18.73 -14.21
C ASP A 43 -15.98 17.59 -14.15
N GLN A 44 -15.77 16.51 -14.90
CA GLN A 44 -16.63 15.33 -14.89
C GLN A 44 -16.49 14.50 -13.60
N LEU A 45 -15.42 14.69 -12.83
CA LEU A 45 -15.25 14.08 -11.51
C LEU A 45 -16.34 14.51 -10.53
N LYS A 46 -17.02 15.65 -10.76
CA LYS A 46 -18.20 16.05 -9.97
C LYS A 46 -19.35 15.05 -10.01
N GLY A 47 -19.39 14.20 -11.04
CA GLY A 47 -20.37 13.12 -11.16
C GLY A 47 -19.97 11.82 -10.45
N TYR A 48 -18.78 11.75 -9.84
CA TYR A 48 -18.30 10.59 -9.12
C TYR A 48 -18.47 10.78 -7.61
N SER A 49 -18.93 9.74 -6.92
CA SER A 49 -18.81 9.65 -5.46
C SER A 49 -17.53 8.92 -5.07
N LEU A 50 -16.87 9.37 -4.01
CA LEU A 50 -15.71 8.72 -3.43
C LEU A 50 -16.17 7.70 -2.37
N VAL A 51 -15.76 6.45 -2.52
CA VAL A 51 -16.21 5.32 -1.69
C VAL A 51 -15.01 4.53 -1.18
N ARG A 52 -15.00 4.24 0.12
CA ARG A 52 -13.99 3.40 0.79
C ARG A 52 -14.64 2.27 1.61
N PRO A 53 -13.93 1.19 1.99
CA PRO A 53 -14.50 0.15 2.82
C PRO A 53 -14.91 0.70 4.18
N GLN A 54 -16.05 0.27 4.74
CA GLN A 54 -16.50 0.74 6.06
C GLN A 54 -15.49 0.41 7.16
N MET A 55 -14.90 -0.78 7.10
CA MET A 55 -13.90 -1.30 8.05
C MET A 55 -12.59 -1.49 7.31
N THR A 56 -11.62 -0.59 7.50
CA THR A 56 -10.34 -0.58 6.77
C THR A 56 -9.24 -0.05 7.68
N SER A 57 -8.01 0.08 7.17
CA SER A 57 -6.88 0.67 7.91
C SER A 57 -6.96 2.19 8.03
N GLU A 58 -6.32 2.75 9.06
CA GLU A 58 -6.18 4.22 9.20
C GLU A 58 -5.44 4.84 8.00
N ASP A 59 -4.48 4.13 7.41
CA ASP A 59 -3.75 4.59 6.21
C ASP A 59 -4.69 4.77 5.01
N VAL A 60 -5.64 3.85 4.82
CA VAL A 60 -6.67 3.97 3.77
C VAL A 60 -7.66 5.09 4.09
N ILE A 61 -8.04 5.28 5.37
CA ILE A 61 -8.90 6.38 5.79
C ILE A 61 -8.23 7.74 5.52
N SER A 62 -6.96 7.88 5.90
CA SER A 62 -6.17 9.09 5.67
C SER A 62 -6.00 9.35 4.18
N GLY A 63 -5.59 8.35 3.40
CA GLY A 63 -5.42 8.52 1.95
C GLY A 63 -6.72 8.84 1.21
N ALA A 64 -7.86 8.27 1.64
CA ALA A 64 -9.17 8.65 1.10
C ALA A 64 -9.54 10.09 1.45
N SER A 65 -9.12 10.57 2.64
CA SER A 65 -9.29 11.98 3.03
C SER A 65 -8.44 12.91 2.18
N ASP A 66 -7.19 12.54 1.88
CA ASP A 66 -6.31 13.30 0.98
C ASP A 66 -6.88 13.40 -0.44
N LEU A 67 -7.45 12.30 -0.96
CA LEU A 67 -8.18 12.29 -2.23
C LEU A 67 -9.39 13.22 -2.20
N TYR A 68 -10.18 13.17 -1.14
CA TYR A 68 -11.33 14.04 -0.96
C TYR A 68 -10.93 15.52 -0.99
N GLU A 69 -9.89 15.90 -0.24
CA GLU A 69 -9.40 17.29 -0.21
C GLU A 69 -8.85 17.74 -1.56
N ALA A 70 -8.13 16.87 -2.27
CA ALA A 70 -7.65 17.15 -3.62
C ALA A 70 -8.82 17.34 -4.62
N MET A 71 -9.86 16.51 -4.53
CA MET A 71 -11.08 16.66 -5.35
C MET A 71 -11.84 17.95 -5.00
N LEU A 72 -11.96 18.29 -3.71
CA LEU A 72 -12.61 19.51 -3.25
C LEU A 72 -11.91 20.75 -3.82
N ALA A 73 -10.56 20.78 -3.75
CA ALA A 73 -9.76 21.87 -4.30
C ALA A 73 -9.90 21.98 -5.82
N LEU A 74 -9.95 20.85 -6.53
CA LEU A 74 -10.10 20.80 -7.99
C LEU A 74 -11.50 21.24 -8.46
N LEU A 75 -12.55 20.78 -7.79
CA LEU A 75 -13.93 20.95 -8.23
C LEU A 75 -14.60 22.23 -7.73
N GLY A 76 -14.06 22.85 -6.67
CA GLY A 76 -14.65 24.02 -6.03
C GLY A 76 -16.02 23.76 -5.39
N GLY A 77 -16.35 22.50 -5.13
CA GLY A 77 -17.60 22.07 -4.51
C GLY A 77 -17.41 20.73 -3.80
N THR A 78 -18.30 20.43 -2.86
CA THR A 78 -18.23 19.24 -1.98
C THR A 78 -18.42 17.95 -2.78
N PRO A 79 -17.38 17.10 -2.95
CA PRO A 79 -17.54 15.78 -3.54
C PRO A 79 -18.47 14.92 -2.68
N GLU A 80 -19.21 13.99 -3.30
CA GLU A 80 -19.94 12.99 -2.54
C GLU A 80 -18.95 11.98 -1.94
N PHE A 81 -19.10 11.64 -0.66
CA PHE A 81 -18.23 10.71 0.05
C PHE A 81 -19.06 9.72 0.87
N GLY A 82 -18.67 8.45 0.87
CA GLY A 82 -19.37 7.41 1.62
C GLY A 82 -18.55 6.15 1.84
N THR A 83 -19.16 5.18 2.50
CA THR A 83 -18.60 3.84 2.64
C THR A 83 -19.23 2.87 1.65
N ASP A 84 -18.58 1.73 1.46
CA ASP A 84 -19.07 0.63 0.63
C ASP A 84 -20.25 -0.16 1.23
N PHE A 85 -20.77 0.26 2.39
CA PHE A 85 -21.83 -0.43 3.10
C PHE A 85 -23.06 -0.64 2.21
N LEU A 86 -23.56 -1.88 2.21
CA LEU A 86 -24.79 -2.28 1.52
C LEU A 86 -25.77 -2.84 2.55
N GLU A 87 -27.04 -2.46 2.46
CA GLU A 87 -28.10 -3.10 3.24
C GLU A 87 -28.21 -4.59 2.89
N ALA A 88 -28.65 -5.41 3.85
CA ALA A 88 -28.78 -6.84 3.66
C ALA A 88 -29.67 -7.17 2.44
N GLY A 89 -29.13 -7.97 1.51
CA GLY A 89 -29.83 -8.36 0.28
C GLY A 89 -29.85 -7.30 -0.82
N LYS A 90 -29.08 -6.21 -0.68
CA LYS A 90 -28.83 -5.24 -1.75
C LYS A 90 -27.49 -5.50 -2.41
N GLU A 91 -27.44 -5.23 -3.71
CA GLU A 91 -26.21 -5.25 -4.49
C GLU A 91 -25.77 -3.82 -4.82
N ALA A 92 -24.48 -3.66 -5.07
CA ALA A 92 -23.93 -2.40 -5.54
C ALA A 92 -24.48 -2.07 -6.93
N ASP A 93 -24.80 -0.80 -7.16
CA ASP A 93 -25.25 -0.31 -8.47
C ASP A 93 -24.05 -0.07 -9.39
N SER A 94 -23.88 -0.95 -10.38
CA SER A 94 -22.79 -0.88 -11.37
C SER A 94 -22.92 0.32 -12.31
N SER A 95 -24.10 0.93 -12.42
CA SER A 95 -24.31 2.11 -13.26
C SER A 95 -23.78 3.39 -12.62
N LYS A 96 -23.61 3.41 -11.29
CA LYS A 96 -23.08 4.56 -10.56
C LYS A 96 -21.62 4.81 -10.89
N LYS A 97 -21.29 6.09 -11.06
CA LYS A 97 -19.92 6.58 -11.15
C LYS A 97 -19.35 6.70 -9.74
N GLU A 98 -18.36 5.87 -9.42
CA GLU A 98 -17.72 5.83 -8.10
C GLU A 98 -16.19 5.80 -8.28
N ILE A 99 -15.48 6.49 -7.40
CA ILE A 99 -14.05 6.29 -7.17
C ILE A 99 -13.94 5.38 -5.95
N LEU A 100 -13.48 4.15 -6.16
CA LEU A 100 -13.37 3.11 -5.15
C LEU A 100 -11.94 3.09 -4.61
N VAL A 101 -11.77 3.30 -3.31
CA VAL A 101 -10.45 3.38 -2.66
C VAL A 101 -10.31 2.24 -1.66
N GLY A 102 -9.33 1.36 -1.86
CA GLY A 102 -9.08 0.18 -1.02
C GLY A 102 -9.96 -1.01 -1.38
N HIS A 103 -10.06 -1.98 -0.47
CA HIS A 103 -10.72 -3.28 -0.69
C HIS A 103 -12.25 -3.17 -0.54
N THR A 104 -12.89 -2.33 -1.37
CA THR A 104 -14.32 -2.08 -1.28
C THR A 104 -15.15 -3.32 -1.63
N ASN A 105 -16.33 -3.42 -1.02
CA ASN A 105 -17.39 -4.38 -1.37
C ASN A 105 -18.06 -3.99 -2.69
N ARG A 106 -17.27 -4.02 -3.78
CA ARG A 106 -17.67 -3.75 -5.16
C ARG A 106 -17.04 -4.80 -6.07
N PRO A 107 -17.80 -5.37 -7.03
CA PRO A 107 -17.26 -6.37 -7.94
C PRO A 107 -16.11 -5.82 -8.79
N GLU A 108 -16.11 -4.52 -9.11
CA GLU A 108 -15.03 -3.87 -9.85
C GLU A 108 -13.71 -3.86 -9.07
N THR A 109 -13.75 -3.71 -7.74
CA THR A 109 -12.54 -3.82 -6.91
C THR A 109 -12.02 -5.25 -6.89
N ALA A 110 -12.90 -6.24 -6.73
CA ALA A 110 -12.52 -7.65 -6.79
C ALA A 110 -11.87 -8.02 -8.13
N GLN A 111 -12.43 -7.54 -9.25
CA GLN A 111 -11.87 -7.74 -10.59
C GLN A 111 -10.43 -7.20 -10.70
N VAL A 112 -10.13 -6.03 -10.13
CA VAL A 112 -8.77 -5.47 -10.16
C VAL A 112 -7.85 -6.26 -9.25
N LEU A 113 -8.29 -6.62 -8.04
CA LEU A 113 -7.49 -7.39 -7.08
C LEU A 113 -7.03 -8.74 -7.65
N GLU A 114 -7.87 -9.42 -8.44
CA GLU A 114 -7.52 -10.68 -9.10
C GLU A 114 -6.32 -10.58 -10.06
N THR A 115 -5.98 -9.37 -10.51
CA THR A 115 -4.87 -9.12 -11.42
C THR A 115 -3.54 -8.82 -10.71
N LEU A 116 -3.59 -8.51 -9.41
CA LEU A 116 -2.45 -8.04 -8.64
C LEU A 116 -1.68 -9.18 -7.98
N LYS A 117 -0.39 -8.94 -7.76
CA LYS A 117 0.51 -9.81 -7.00
C LYS A 117 1.04 -9.09 -5.76
N ALA A 118 1.67 -9.85 -4.87
CA ALA A 118 2.32 -9.30 -3.69
C ALA A 118 3.25 -8.12 -4.03
N GLY A 119 3.10 -7.01 -3.31
CA GLY A 119 3.85 -5.77 -3.53
C GLY A 119 3.30 -4.86 -4.64
N GLU A 120 2.27 -5.28 -5.37
CA GLU A 120 1.66 -4.49 -6.43
C GLU A 120 0.48 -3.66 -5.93
N PHE A 121 0.21 -2.58 -6.66
CA PHE A 121 -0.97 -1.73 -6.51
C PHE A 121 -1.48 -1.34 -7.89
N ALA A 122 -2.74 -0.90 -7.99
CA ALA A 122 -3.32 -0.47 -9.25
C ALA A 122 -4.27 0.71 -9.15
N VAL A 123 -4.36 1.41 -10.27
CA VAL A 123 -5.41 2.37 -10.58
C VAL A 123 -6.03 2.01 -11.92
N ALA A 124 -7.31 1.67 -11.93
CA ALA A 124 -7.97 1.17 -13.14
C ALA A 124 -9.39 1.70 -13.31
N ALA A 125 -9.78 2.02 -14.55
CA ALA A 125 -11.15 2.24 -14.95
C ALA A 125 -11.82 0.91 -15.23
N VAL A 126 -12.93 0.63 -14.53
CA VAL A 126 -13.75 -0.57 -14.72
C VAL A 126 -15.20 -0.14 -14.88
N GLY A 127 -15.70 -0.18 -16.11
CA GLY A 127 -17.03 0.33 -16.45
C GLY A 127 -17.15 1.82 -16.11
N ASN A 128 -18.07 2.16 -15.21
CA ASN A 128 -18.30 3.54 -14.77
C ASN A 128 -17.45 3.94 -13.55
N LYS A 129 -16.57 3.07 -13.05
CA LYS A 129 -15.86 3.27 -11.79
C LYS A 129 -14.35 3.41 -12.00
N LEU A 130 -13.72 4.18 -11.11
CA LEU A 130 -12.26 4.23 -10.97
C LEU A 130 -11.89 3.46 -9.71
N VAL A 131 -11.07 2.43 -9.83
CA VAL A 131 -10.60 1.60 -8.72
C VAL A 131 -9.17 2.00 -8.38
N ILE A 132 -8.90 2.28 -7.10
CA ILE A 132 -7.60 2.63 -6.55
C ILE A 132 -7.33 1.66 -5.39
N THR A 133 -6.48 0.66 -5.59
CA THR A 133 -6.31 -0.42 -4.61
C THR A 133 -4.90 -1.03 -4.62
N GLY A 134 -4.45 -1.50 -3.46
CA GLY A 134 -3.26 -2.34 -3.32
C GLY A 134 -3.60 -3.82 -3.31
N PHE A 135 -2.63 -4.70 -3.61
CA PHE A 135 -2.81 -6.15 -3.47
C PHE A 135 -3.29 -6.54 -2.06
N THR A 136 -2.68 -5.94 -1.03
CA THR A 136 -3.24 -5.86 0.31
C THR A 136 -3.61 -4.42 0.64
N GLU A 137 -4.43 -4.20 1.67
CA GLU A 137 -4.81 -2.84 2.06
C GLU A 137 -3.58 -1.96 2.37
N ALA A 138 -2.51 -2.56 2.92
CA ALA A 138 -1.25 -1.88 3.19
C ALA A 138 -0.62 -1.23 1.95
N PHE A 139 -0.85 -1.74 0.73
CA PHE A 139 -0.31 -1.15 -0.51
C PHE A 139 -1.25 -0.11 -1.17
N THR A 140 -2.46 0.08 -0.64
CA THR A 140 -3.42 1.05 -1.18
C THR A 140 -2.90 2.50 -1.13
N PRO A 141 -2.20 2.96 -0.07
CA PRO A 141 -1.61 4.30 -0.04
C PRO A 141 -0.70 4.60 -1.25
N SER A 142 0.04 3.61 -1.75
CA SER A 142 0.87 3.79 -2.96
C SER A 142 0.04 4.07 -4.22
N ALA A 143 -1.11 3.40 -4.37
CA ALA A 143 -2.04 3.68 -5.48
C ALA A 143 -2.66 5.07 -5.36
N ILE A 144 -3.02 5.48 -4.13
CA ILE A 144 -3.58 6.81 -3.85
C ILE A 144 -2.57 7.90 -4.20
N GLN A 145 -1.35 7.81 -3.68
CA GLN A 145 -0.28 8.77 -3.96
C GLN A 145 0.00 8.86 -5.46
N TRP A 146 0.06 7.72 -6.16
CA TRP A 146 0.24 7.71 -7.60
C TRP A 146 -0.90 8.44 -8.32
N PHE A 147 -2.16 8.17 -7.96
CA PHE A 147 -3.30 8.84 -8.59
C PHE A 147 -3.31 10.36 -8.33
N LEU A 148 -3.05 10.77 -7.09
CA LEU A 148 -2.92 12.18 -6.69
C LEU A 148 -1.85 12.88 -7.52
N ALA A 149 -0.65 12.30 -7.61
CA ALA A 149 0.48 12.88 -8.32
C ALA A 149 0.25 13.02 -9.83
N ASN A 150 -0.53 12.12 -10.44
CA ASN A 150 -0.73 12.09 -11.88
C ASN A 150 -1.95 12.89 -12.35
N TYR A 151 -3.01 13.00 -11.55
CA TYR A 151 -4.30 13.52 -12.03
C TYR A 151 -4.89 14.65 -11.20
N LEU A 152 -4.67 14.67 -9.88
CA LEU A 152 -5.35 15.60 -8.98
C LEU A 152 -4.46 16.72 -8.43
N THR A 153 -3.14 16.57 -8.48
CA THR A 153 -2.18 17.59 -8.04
C THR A 153 -1.44 18.19 -9.23
N GLY A 154 -1.33 19.52 -9.28
CA GLY A 154 -0.74 20.25 -10.42
C GLY A 154 -1.78 20.80 -11.42
N THR A 155 -1.41 20.98 -12.69
CA THR A 155 -2.38 21.26 -13.76
C THR A 155 -3.20 20.00 -14.01
N ALA A 156 -4.50 20.07 -13.70
CA ALA A 156 -5.44 18.95 -13.81
C ALA A 156 -5.30 18.23 -15.16
N ALA A 157 -4.88 16.97 -15.11
CA ALA A 157 -4.74 16.13 -16.29
C ALA A 157 -6.06 15.39 -16.57
N GLU A 158 -6.35 15.16 -17.85
CA GLU A 158 -7.43 14.27 -18.25
C GLU A 158 -7.10 12.84 -17.82
N ILE A 159 -8.06 12.15 -17.20
CA ILE A 159 -7.89 10.75 -16.78
C ILE A 159 -8.29 9.87 -17.98
N PRO A 160 -7.44 8.93 -18.43
CA PRO A 160 -7.82 8.03 -19.53
C PRO A 160 -9.09 7.22 -19.20
N GLY A 161 -10.03 7.13 -20.15
CA GLY A 161 -11.28 6.38 -19.93
C GLY A 161 -11.06 4.87 -19.82
N ASP A 162 -9.95 4.38 -20.35
CA ASP A 162 -9.45 3.02 -20.28
C ASP A 162 -8.23 2.91 -19.36
N LEU A 163 -8.11 3.83 -18.39
CA LEU A 163 -6.99 3.86 -17.45
C LEU A 163 -6.76 2.47 -16.86
N HIS A 164 -5.53 1.99 -17.00
CA HIS A 164 -5.08 0.77 -16.34
C HIS A 164 -3.60 0.91 -16.02
N HIS A 165 -3.32 1.22 -14.76
CA HIS A 165 -1.98 1.30 -14.23
C HIS A 165 -1.80 0.22 -13.15
N VAL A 166 -0.72 -0.54 -13.27
CA VAL A 166 -0.21 -1.41 -12.21
C VAL A 166 1.19 -0.94 -11.87
N GLY A 167 1.40 -0.65 -10.59
CA GLY A 167 2.68 -0.26 -10.02
C GLY A 167 3.16 -1.29 -9.00
N THR A 168 4.44 -1.20 -8.65
CA THR A 168 5.04 -1.99 -7.57
C THR A 168 5.60 -1.02 -6.55
N ALA A 169 5.27 -1.24 -5.28
CA ALA A 169 5.89 -0.53 -4.18
C ALA A 169 7.07 -1.35 -3.64
N GLU A 170 8.08 -0.66 -3.12
CA GLU A 170 9.10 -1.34 -2.34
C GLU A 170 8.45 -1.94 -1.09
N ALA A 171 8.79 -3.20 -0.79
CA ALA A 171 8.12 -3.98 0.25
C ALA A 171 9.13 -4.69 1.14
N VAL A 172 8.71 -4.95 2.37
CA VAL A 172 9.39 -5.85 3.29
C VAL A 172 8.48 -7.00 3.63
N THR A 173 8.98 -8.21 3.45
CA THR A 173 8.29 -9.45 3.82
C THR A 173 8.77 -9.91 5.20
N LEU A 174 7.85 -9.91 6.16
CA LEU A 174 8.12 -10.33 7.54
C LEU A 174 7.94 -11.84 7.70
N VAL A 175 6.95 -12.39 7.02
CA VAL A 175 6.58 -13.81 7.05
C VAL A 175 6.34 -14.27 5.62
N GLU A 176 6.97 -15.38 5.23
CA GLU A 176 6.78 -16.02 3.94
C GLU A 176 6.30 -17.47 4.14
N ALA A 177 5.09 -17.77 3.65
CA ALA A 177 4.50 -19.11 3.73
C ALA A 177 4.55 -19.71 5.16
N GLY A 178 4.17 -18.89 6.15
CA GLY A 178 4.17 -19.20 7.58
C GLY A 178 5.52 -19.06 8.28
N LYS A 179 6.61 -18.81 7.56
CA LYS A 179 7.95 -18.75 8.17
C LYS A 179 8.38 -17.30 8.42
N PRO A 180 8.77 -16.94 9.65
CA PRO A 180 9.31 -15.61 9.90
C PRO A 180 10.68 -15.47 9.23
N LEU A 181 10.86 -14.35 8.50
CA LEU A 181 12.13 -13.98 7.89
C LEU A 181 12.95 -13.06 8.79
N TYR A 182 12.27 -12.32 9.66
CA TYR A 182 12.88 -11.39 10.62
C TYR A 182 12.94 -12.01 12.02
N ARG A 183 14.00 -11.67 12.76
CA ARG A 183 14.08 -11.91 14.21
C ARG A 183 13.91 -10.60 14.99
N LEU A 184 13.48 -10.71 16.24
CA LEU A 184 13.29 -9.56 17.12
C LEU A 184 14.51 -9.32 17.99
N ILE A 185 14.98 -8.07 18.03
CA ILE A 185 16.12 -7.62 18.83
C ILE A 185 15.65 -6.53 19.79
N ARG A 186 16.07 -6.63 21.04
CA ARG A 186 15.94 -5.57 22.05
C ARG A 186 17.26 -5.35 22.80
N ALA A 187 17.36 -4.26 23.57
CA ALA A 187 18.45 -4.10 24.51
C ALA A 187 18.50 -5.25 25.54
N GLN A 188 19.69 -5.66 25.99
CA GLN A 188 19.86 -6.63 27.07
C GLN A 188 19.05 -6.24 28.32
N TYR A 189 19.12 -4.95 28.68
CA TYR A 189 18.37 -4.31 29.76
C TYR A 189 17.32 -3.35 29.17
N ALA A 190 16.45 -3.89 28.32
CA ALA A 190 15.37 -3.13 27.70
C ALA A 190 14.37 -2.59 28.73
N THR A 191 13.69 -1.50 28.36
CA THR A 191 12.56 -0.93 29.11
C THR A 191 11.32 -1.83 29.01
N ASP A 192 10.33 -1.59 29.86
CA ASP A 192 9.10 -2.38 29.89
C ASP A 192 8.31 -2.27 28.57
N GLY A 193 8.18 -1.05 28.00
CA GLY A 193 7.53 -0.85 26.70
C GLY A 193 8.25 -1.55 25.55
N ALA A 194 9.58 -1.60 25.55
CA ALA A 194 10.33 -2.36 24.56
C ALA A 194 10.17 -3.89 24.73
N MET A 195 10.10 -4.38 25.97
CA MET A 195 9.84 -5.81 26.24
C MET A 195 8.41 -6.20 25.87
N ASP A 196 7.41 -5.45 26.31
CA ASP A 196 6.00 -5.65 25.97
C ASP A 196 5.79 -5.58 24.46
N GLY A 197 6.33 -4.55 23.82
CA GLY A 197 6.19 -4.37 22.39
C GLY A 197 6.78 -5.52 21.57
N MET A 198 7.91 -6.08 22.02
CA MET A 198 8.50 -7.27 21.41
C MET A 198 7.57 -8.49 21.50
N TYR A 199 6.94 -8.73 22.66
CA TYR A 199 5.98 -9.82 22.80
C TYR A 199 4.74 -9.59 21.94
N ARG A 200 4.21 -8.36 21.91
CA ARG A 200 3.04 -8.00 21.11
C ARG A 200 3.27 -8.22 19.62
N ILE A 201 4.45 -7.91 19.09
CA ILE A 201 4.80 -8.17 17.70
C ILE A 201 4.84 -9.68 17.42
N ALA A 202 5.53 -10.45 18.28
CA ALA A 202 5.63 -11.90 18.13
C ALA A 202 4.24 -12.55 18.18
N GLU A 203 3.45 -12.25 19.21
CA GLU A 203 2.09 -12.77 19.39
C GLU A 203 1.16 -12.38 18.24
N THR A 204 1.29 -11.17 17.71
CA THR A 204 0.48 -10.74 16.57
C THR A 204 0.84 -11.52 15.31
N LEU A 205 2.13 -11.65 14.97
CA LEU A 205 2.55 -12.41 13.79
C LEU A 205 2.24 -13.90 13.91
N GLU A 206 2.45 -14.50 15.08
CA GLU A 206 2.07 -15.88 15.38
C GLU A 206 0.54 -16.07 15.29
N GLY A 207 -0.24 -15.15 15.84
CA GLY A 207 -1.69 -15.13 15.76
C GLY A 207 -2.23 -14.95 14.33
N LEU A 208 -1.47 -14.28 13.47
CA LEU A 208 -1.75 -14.17 12.04
C LEU A 208 -1.38 -15.45 11.26
N GLY A 209 -0.60 -16.37 11.83
CA GLY A 209 -0.23 -17.65 11.20
C GLY A 209 1.26 -17.84 10.93
N SER A 210 2.13 -17.01 11.51
CA SER A 210 3.57 -17.24 11.52
C SER A 210 3.96 -18.38 12.49
N GLU A 211 5.03 -19.10 12.15
CA GLU A 211 5.82 -19.87 13.11
C GLU A 211 6.47 -18.91 14.15
N THR A 212 6.93 -19.47 15.27
CA THR A 212 7.52 -18.70 16.38
C THR A 212 8.71 -17.86 15.94
N LEU A 213 8.68 -16.57 16.29
CA LEU A 213 9.77 -15.64 15.99
C LEU A 213 10.96 -15.86 16.92
N GLU A 214 12.17 -15.78 16.37
CA GLU A 214 13.38 -15.76 17.19
C GLU A 214 13.51 -14.41 17.91
N VAL A 215 13.75 -14.45 19.22
CA VAL A 215 13.93 -13.27 20.07
C VAL A 215 15.35 -13.26 20.63
N LYS A 216 16.07 -12.14 20.47
CA LYS A 216 17.42 -11.94 21.01
C LYS A 216 17.59 -10.60 21.71
N THR A 217 18.71 -10.52 22.42
CA THR A 217 19.22 -9.25 22.95
C THR A 217 20.40 -8.78 22.11
N ASP A 218 20.63 -7.48 22.12
CA ASP A 218 21.77 -6.81 21.50
C ASP A 218 23.12 -7.03 22.19
N SER A 219 23.19 -7.89 23.22
CA SER A 219 24.44 -8.20 23.93
C SER A 219 25.41 -9.07 23.12
N ALA A 220 24.94 -9.70 22.03
CA ALA A 220 25.75 -10.51 21.14
C ALA A 220 26.27 -9.69 19.95
N ALA A 221 27.33 -10.19 19.31
CA ALA A 221 27.75 -9.64 18.02
C ALA A 221 26.59 -9.71 17.02
N HIS A 222 26.40 -8.64 16.24
CA HIS A 222 25.35 -8.54 15.23
C HIS A 222 25.91 -8.46 13.82
N ASP A 223 25.05 -8.75 12.85
CA ASP A 223 25.34 -8.74 11.42
C ASP A 223 24.44 -7.68 10.76
N SER A 224 25.03 -6.68 10.10
CA SER A 224 24.28 -5.62 9.43
C SER A 224 23.38 -6.15 8.32
N GLU A 225 23.71 -7.31 7.76
CA GLU A 225 22.94 -7.97 6.70
C GLU A 225 21.87 -8.94 7.24
N ALA A 226 21.71 -9.09 8.55
CA ALA A 226 20.61 -9.87 9.11
C ALA A 226 19.28 -9.09 9.06
N LEU A 227 18.20 -9.77 8.71
CA LEU A 227 16.84 -9.25 8.78
C LEU A 227 16.38 -9.20 10.25
N GLU A 228 16.30 -8.00 10.82
CA GLU A 228 16.04 -7.80 12.24
C GLU A 228 15.06 -6.65 12.48
N ILE A 229 14.14 -6.85 13.42
CA ILE A 229 13.28 -5.79 13.96
C ILE A 229 13.86 -5.38 15.31
N LEU A 230 14.34 -4.14 15.42
CA LEU A 230 14.88 -3.57 16.64
C LEU A 230 13.75 -2.86 17.37
N VAL A 231 13.46 -3.31 18.59
CA VAL A 231 12.38 -2.79 19.41
C VAL A 231 12.96 -1.90 20.51
N GLY A 232 12.72 -0.60 20.41
CA GLY A 232 13.24 0.39 21.34
C GLY A 232 14.75 0.66 21.14
N GLN A 233 15.37 1.24 22.17
CA GLN A 233 16.77 1.68 22.08
C GLN A 233 17.72 0.50 22.21
N THR A 234 18.38 0.13 21.11
CA THR A 234 19.42 -0.92 21.07
C THR A 234 20.82 -0.30 20.95
N SER A 235 21.84 -1.11 21.23
CA SER A 235 23.25 -0.74 21.06
C SER A 235 23.75 -0.87 19.62
N TYR A 236 22.89 -1.21 18.65
CA TYR A 236 23.27 -1.38 17.25
C TYR A 236 23.63 -0.03 16.60
N ASP A 237 24.57 -0.07 15.67
CA ASP A 237 25.02 1.14 14.96
C ASP A 237 23.89 1.73 14.11
N GLU A 238 23.03 0.90 13.50
CA GLU A 238 21.86 1.36 12.75
C GLU A 238 20.89 2.17 13.62
N PHE A 239 20.68 1.75 14.87
CA PHE A 239 19.85 2.50 15.82
C PHE A 239 20.52 3.81 16.23
N ASN A 240 21.79 3.77 16.60
CA ASN A 240 22.52 4.95 17.08
C ASN A 240 22.64 6.02 15.98
N ASN A 241 22.96 5.61 14.75
CA ASN A 241 23.03 6.51 13.60
C ASN A 241 21.65 7.10 13.25
N LEU A 242 20.58 6.31 13.33
CA LEU A 242 19.22 6.81 13.14
C LEU A 242 18.87 7.87 14.19
N LYS A 243 19.14 7.58 15.47
CA LYS A 243 18.82 8.46 16.61
C LYS A 243 19.42 9.86 16.46
N GLU A 244 20.62 9.98 15.88
CA GLU A 244 21.26 11.29 15.64
C GLU A 244 20.49 12.16 14.62
N SER A 245 19.69 11.55 13.76
CA SER A 245 18.90 12.23 12.73
C SER A 245 17.45 12.49 13.12
N CYS A 246 16.92 11.77 14.12
CA CYS A 246 15.55 11.93 14.59
C CYS A 246 15.36 13.27 15.30
N ALA A 247 14.25 13.95 15.02
CA ALA A 247 13.88 15.14 15.79
C ALA A 247 13.46 14.74 17.22
N PRO A 248 13.64 15.61 18.24
CA PRO A 248 13.10 15.35 19.56
C PRO A 248 11.59 15.10 19.54
N ASP A 249 11.09 14.32 20.50
CA ASP A 249 9.65 14.02 20.68
C ASP A 249 8.98 13.37 19.45
N THR A 250 9.74 12.58 18.69
CA THR A 250 9.23 11.73 17.61
C THR A 250 9.28 10.25 17.95
N TYR A 251 8.35 9.50 17.39
CA TYR A 251 8.35 8.04 17.38
C TYR A 251 8.04 7.54 15.97
N GLY A 252 8.35 6.28 15.68
CA GLY A 252 8.02 5.73 14.38
C GLY A 252 8.64 4.40 14.03
N VAL A 253 8.27 3.94 12.84
CA VAL A 253 8.83 2.77 12.17
C VAL A 253 9.81 3.26 11.12
N TYR A 254 11.07 2.86 11.26
CA TYR A 254 12.14 3.27 10.35
C TYR A 254 12.79 2.06 9.68
N TYR A 255 13.18 2.23 8.42
CA TYR A 255 13.85 1.21 7.64
C TYR A 255 15.30 1.64 7.37
N VAL A 256 16.26 0.95 7.99
CA VAL A 256 17.70 1.26 7.86
C VAL A 256 18.44 0.00 7.42
N GLY A 257 18.87 -0.06 6.16
CA GLY A 257 19.48 -1.29 5.61
C GLY A 257 18.54 -2.49 5.75
N GLN A 258 19.00 -3.59 6.34
CA GLN A 258 18.16 -4.78 6.58
C GLN A 258 17.37 -4.73 7.91
N LYS A 259 17.31 -3.55 8.53
CA LYS A 259 16.69 -3.34 9.83
C LYS A 259 15.35 -2.61 9.73
N ILE A 260 14.39 -3.06 10.53
CA ILE A 260 13.20 -2.30 10.89
C ILE A 260 13.41 -1.83 12.32
N ILE A 261 13.35 -0.53 12.56
CA ILE A 261 13.58 0.06 13.87
C ILE A 261 12.28 0.69 14.37
N LEU A 262 11.77 0.16 15.48
CA LEU A 262 10.64 0.75 16.21
C LEU A 262 11.21 1.74 17.23
N PHE A 263 11.29 2.99 16.78
CA PHE A 263 12.00 4.07 17.45
C PHE A 263 11.06 4.87 18.34
N GLY A 264 11.58 5.24 19.52
CA GLY A 264 10.97 6.22 20.42
C GLY A 264 12.00 6.81 21.38
N TRP A 265 11.83 8.08 21.76
CA TRP A 265 12.71 8.75 22.72
C TRP A 265 12.46 8.28 24.15
N THR A 266 11.19 8.02 24.46
CA THR A 266 10.71 7.52 25.75
C THR A 266 10.12 6.11 25.61
N ASP A 267 9.81 5.48 26.74
CA ASP A 267 9.16 4.16 26.73
C ASP A 267 7.72 4.21 26.17
N GLU A 268 7.03 5.34 26.37
CA GLU A 268 5.73 5.62 25.79
C GLU A 268 5.82 5.73 24.26
N ASP A 269 6.83 6.44 23.76
CA ASP A 269 7.09 6.58 22.32
C ASP A 269 7.35 5.24 21.63
N VAL A 270 8.12 4.36 22.28
CA VAL A 270 8.36 3.00 21.78
C VAL A 270 7.04 2.24 21.70
N THR A 271 6.18 2.38 22.72
CA THR A 271 4.86 1.75 22.73
C THR A 271 3.99 2.25 21.57
N LEU A 272 3.99 3.56 21.29
CA LEU A 272 3.26 4.15 20.17
C LEU A 272 3.80 3.69 18.80
N ALA A 273 5.12 3.56 18.65
CA ALA A 273 5.74 3.02 17.44
C ALA A 273 5.35 1.55 17.22
N VAL A 274 5.32 0.76 18.29
CA VAL A 274 4.85 -0.63 18.26
C VAL A 274 3.37 -0.70 17.92
N ASP A 275 2.52 0.15 18.50
CA ASP A 275 1.08 0.21 18.22
C ASP A 275 0.82 0.45 16.74
N ALA A 276 1.52 1.44 16.16
CA ALA A 276 1.43 1.75 14.74
C ALA A 276 1.84 0.54 13.88
N PHE A 277 2.97 -0.10 14.21
CA PHE A 277 3.47 -1.25 13.48
C PHE A 277 2.52 -2.46 13.59
N VAL A 278 2.13 -2.86 14.81
CA VAL A 278 1.22 -3.99 15.07
C VAL A 278 -0.15 -3.77 14.45
N GLY A 279 -0.68 -2.54 14.54
CA GLY A 279 -1.97 -2.16 13.97
C GLY A 279 -2.05 -2.33 12.45
N SER A 280 -0.91 -2.19 11.76
CA SER A 280 -0.83 -2.31 10.30
C SER A 280 -0.62 -3.76 9.81
N LEU A 281 -0.06 -4.65 10.64
CA LEU A 281 0.31 -6.02 10.22
C LEU A 281 -0.84 -6.80 9.59
N LYS A 282 -2.04 -6.77 10.19
CA LYS A 282 -3.19 -7.52 9.68
C LYS A 282 -3.63 -7.07 8.27
N TYR A 283 -3.37 -5.81 7.92
CA TYR A 283 -3.69 -5.21 6.62
C TYR A 283 -2.59 -5.48 5.57
N ALA A 284 -1.45 -6.02 5.99
CA ALA A 284 -0.36 -6.51 5.15
C ALA A 284 -0.40 -8.02 4.93
N THR A 285 -1.35 -8.72 5.55
CA THR A 285 -1.46 -10.17 5.53
C THR A 285 -2.22 -10.66 4.30
N TYR A 286 -1.73 -11.73 3.70
CA TYR A 286 -2.44 -12.49 2.67
C TYR A 286 -2.14 -13.97 2.78
N THR A 287 -2.99 -14.78 2.16
CA THR A 287 -2.83 -16.24 2.13
C THR A 287 -2.48 -16.67 0.70
N ASP A 288 -1.46 -17.50 0.57
CA ASP A 288 -1.10 -18.10 -0.71
C ASP A 288 -2.08 -19.21 -1.14
N ALA A 289 -1.87 -19.76 -2.34
CA ALA A 289 -2.72 -20.81 -2.88
C ALA A 289 -2.72 -22.11 -2.05
N ASP A 290 -1.69 -22.33 -1.23
CA ASP A 290 -1.56 -23.49 -0.34
C ASP A 290 -2.18 -23.25 1.05
N GLY A 291 -2.82 -22.10 1.25
CA GLY A 291 -3.44 -21.73 2.53
C GLY A 291 -2.45 -21.22 3.57
N LYS A 292 -1.20 -20.93 3.17
CA LYS A 292 -0.18 -20.42 4.09
C LYS A 292 -0.15 -18.91 4.11
N VAL A 293 0.09 -18.37 5.29
CA VAL A 293 0.07 -16.93 5.51
C VAL A 293 1.41 -16.31 5.15
N SER A 294 1.36 -15.17 4.47
CA SER A 294 2.49 -14.28 4.29
C SER A 294 2.12 -12.88 4.75
N VAL A 295 3.10 -12.14 5.26
CA VAL A 295 2.92 -10.77 5.74
C VAL A 295 3.95 -9.91 5.04
N SER A 296 3.48 -9.02 4.17
CA SER A 296 4.33 -8.10 3.42
C SER A 296 3.75 -6.70 3.47
N TYR A 297 4.58 -5.74 3.88
CA TYR A 297 4.17 -4.35 4.11
C TYR A 297 5.07 -3.39 3.30
N PRO A 298 4.56 -2.22 2.84
CA PRO A 298 5.40 -1.24 2.15
C PRO A 298 6.62 -0.83 2.96
N ARG A 299 7.73 -0.57 2.27
CA ARG A 299 8.96 -0.10 2.89
C ARG A 299 9.00 1.43 2.92
N GLU A 300 8.25 2.01 3.84
CA GLU A 300 8.16 3.46 4.01
C GLU A 300 8.32 3.86 5.47
N ASN A 301 9.13 4.87 5.76
CA ASN A 301 9.29 5.35 7.12
C ASN A 301 7.98 6.00 7.59
N VAL A 302 7.42 5.51 8.70
CA VAL A 302 6.23 6.07 9.32
C VAL A 302 6.67 6.80 10.58
N VAL A 303 6.59 8.14 10.56
CA VAL A 303 7.10 9.00 11.64
C VAL A 303 6.00 9.92 12.14
N ALA A 304 5.82 9.96 13.45
CA ALA A 304 4.89 10.85 14.12
C ALA A 304 5.62 11.69 15.19
N SER A 305 5.03 12.82 15.57
CA SER A 305 5.52 13.67 16.66
C SER A 305 4.44 13.85 17.73
N ASN A 306 4.85 13.78 19.00
CA ASN A 306 3.95 13.98 20.15
C ASN A 306 3.48 15.43 20.31
N ASN A 307 4.13 16.39 19.65
CA ASN A 307 3.94 17.82 19.88
C ASN A 307 3.13 18.55 18.80
N ALA A 308 2.30 17.86 18.02
CA ALA A 308 1.42 18.51 17.05
C ALA A 308 0.50 19.59 17.68
N GLY A 309 0.28 19.58 19.01
CA GLY A 309 -0.50 20.60 19.73
C GLY A 309 0.24 21.45 20.76
N TYR A 310 1.49 21.15 21.14
CA TYR A 310 2.16 21.84 22.27
C TYR A 310 2.94 23.10 21.86
N TYR A 311 3.29 23.25 20.58
CA TYR A 311 3.98 24.44 20.08
C TYR A 311 3.06 25.55 19.57
N GLU A 312 1.76 25.28 19.41
CA GLU A 312 0.78 26.32 19.00
C GLU A 312 0.41 27.28 20.16
N ASP A 313 0.63 26.87 21.42
CA ASP A 313 0.29 27.64 22.62
C ASP A 313 1.47 28.42 23.23
N LEU A 314 2.64 28.42 22.59
CA LEU A 314 3.64 29.44 22.90
C LEU A 314 3.25 30.72 22.15
N PRO A 315 2.72 31.77 22.83
CA PRO A 315 2.55 33.04 22.18
C PRO A 315 3.89 33.42 21.57
N VAL A 316 3.89 33.71 20.26
CA VAL A 316 5.03 34.26 19.55
C VAL A 316 5.56 35.39 20.41
N SER A 317 6.63 35.14 21.18
CA SER A 317 7.24 36.19 21.97
C SER A 317 7.74 37.17 20.93
N ALA A 318 7.07 38.32 20.86
CA ALA A 318 7.37 39.38 19.93
C ALA A 318 8.88 39.57 19.95
N ALA A 319 9.49 39.42 18.78
CA ALA A 319 10.90 39.61 18.54
C ALA A 319 11.43 40.85 19.30
N GLY A 320 11.99 40.61 20.48
CA GLY A 320 12.70 41.59 21.29
C GLY A 320 14.08 41.78 20.70
N ARG A 321 14.17 42.64 19.68
CA ARG A 321 15.39 43.06 19.01
C ARG A 321 16.51 43.40 20.01
N TYR A 322 17.49 42.53 20.16
CA TYR A 322 18.80 42.92 20.69
C TYR A 322 19.77 43.14 19.54
N ARG A 323 19.70 44.34 18.94
CA ARG A 323 20.84 44.96 18.25
C ARG A 323 21.12 46.32 18.88
N GLN A 324 22.38 46.48 19.29
CA GLN A 324 22.95 47.67 19.89
C GLN A 324 22.94 48.90 18.96
N LEU A 325 23.12 50.06 19.62
CA LEU A 325 23.67 51.35 19.15
C LEU A 325 22.66 52.43 18.74
N VAL A 326 22.48 53.45 19.59
CA VAL A 326 22.94 54.84 19.31
C VAL A 326 23.37 55.53 20.61
N ARG A 327 24.43 56.34 20.47
CA ARG A 327 25.24 57.11 21.43
C ARG A 327 24.51 58.28 22.13
N ALA A 328 25.01 58.58 23.34
CA ALA A 328 25.41 59.88 23.92
C ALA A 328 24.51 61.14 23.75
N GLY A 329 24.19 61.77 24.90
CA GLY A 329 23.78 63.18 24.97
C GLY A 329 23.17 63.55 26.32
N ALA A 330 23.87 64.38 27.09
CA ALA A 330 23.58 64.79 28.46
C ALA A 330 22.35 65.73 28.62
N LEU A 331 21.73 65.80 29.82
CA LEU A 331 21.83 66.98 30.68
C LEU A 331 21.19 66.80 32.08
N ARG A 332 21.85 67.45 33.03
CA ARG A 332 21.55 67.79 34.44
C ARG A 332 20.07 68.10 34.78
N LEU A 333 19.62 67.66 35.96
CA LEU A 333 19.54 68.47 37.20
C LEU A 333 19.51 67.53 38.42
#